data_AF-A0A960PGC5-F1
#
_entry.id   AF-A0A960PGC5-F1
#
_cell.length_a   1.000
_cell.length_b   1.000
_cell.length_c   1.000
_cell.angle_alpha   90.00
_cell.angle_beta   90.00
_cell.angle_gamma   90.00
#
_symmetry.space_group_name_H-M   'P 1'
#
loop_
_entity.id
_entity.type
_entity.pdbx_description
1 polymer ?
#
loop_
_entity_poly.entity_id
_entity_poly.type
_entity_poly.pdbx_seq_one_letter_code
_entity_poly.pdbx_strand_id
1 'polypeptide(L)'
;MLPKLNTVLFSVIFLTATTLTIYAQAPTTADVMRDRISKAKAQLVVKNYTAAIYELENIRRETNDRTIHRMINVLLMHAYLEQGDYKRTQKFLTELFDSKESNSSLDYLAVAGQVVSGSKTQLKRYQVLGLQVSDEKLPSYAVEDLEQMRKTLELIIEQAKTLSKDKRFAANSIALLEETSSARGNLARDAYDQKRWENEIMDARQQIASSGSTVINTLDDGPIVAPDAKLVAVSEKKENFLDDEVAESTPKSNPASKNNETAAKPADPKPKTETGPAPAKTDIAKNNTQEKADKQGETKADKPLPLSNTPRPTDRKIRVIGSAARTDENTTAQNDEPEK
;
A
#
# COMPACT_ATOMS: atom_id res chain seq x y z
N MET A 1 -75.05 18.84 -75.08
CA MET A 1 -73.77 18.18 -75.42
C MET A 1 -72.74 18.61 -74.39
N LEU A 2 -72.42 17.73 -73.43
CA LEU A 2 -71.32 17.92 -72.49
C LEU A 2 -70.03 17.35 -73.10
N PRO A 3 -68.86 17.95 -72.83
CA PRO A 3 -67.60 17.22 -72.82
C PRO A 3 -67.15 16.86 -71.40
N LYS A 4 -66.68 15.62 -71.29
CA LYS A 4 -66.09 14.98 -70.11
C LYS A 4 -64.74 15.62 -69.78
N LEU A 5 -64.48 15.88 -68.49
CA LEU A 5 -63.13 16.09 -67.97
C LEU A 5 -62.83 15.00 -66.94
N ASN A 6 -62.03 14.02 -67.36
CA ASN A 6 -61.37 13.06 -66.47
C ASN A 6 -60.11 13.73 -65.91
N THR A 7 -60.10 14.04 -64.62
CA THR A 7 -58.88 14.49 -63.93
C THR A 7 -58.51 13.42 -62.91
N VAL A 8 -57.59 12.55 -63.32
CA VAL A 8 -56.88 11.61 -62.44
C VAL A 8 -55.87 12.43 -61.64
N LEU A 9 -56.14 12.67 -60.36
CA LEU A 9 -55.17 13.28 -59.46
C LEU A 9 -54.37 12.17 -58.77
N PHE A 10 -53.14 11.98 -59.26
CA PHE A 10 -52.12 11.15 -58.64
C PHE A 10 -51.81 11.69 -57.22
N SER A 11 -52.16 10.91 -56.19
CA SER A 11 -51.73 11.18 -54.82
C SER A 11 -50.28 10.71 -54.66
N VAL A 12 -49.36 11.67 -54.65
CA VAL A 12 -47.95 11.47 -54.33
C VAL A 12 -47.84 11.25 -52.82
N ILE A 13 -47.61 10.00 -52.41
CA ILE A 13 -47.22 9.66 -51.04
C ILE A 13 -45.79 10.17 -50.83
N PHE A 14 -45.66 11.37 -50.27
CA PHE A 14 -44.39 11.88 -49.74
C PHE A 14 -44.07 11.10 -48.46
N LEU A 15 -43.32 10.01 -48.61
CA LEU A 15 -42.73 9.27 -47.51
C LEU A 15 -41.58 10.12 -46.92
N THR A 16 -41.90 11.00 -45.97
CA THR A 16 -40.89 11.75 -45.22
C THR A 16 -40.16 10.79 -44.28
N ALA A 17 -39.00 10.30 -44.72
CA ALA A 17 -38.04 9.64 -43.86
C ALA A 17 -37.51 10.68 -42.86
N THR A 18 -38.08 10.71 -41.65
CA THR A 18 -37.56 11.51 -40.53
C THR A 18 -36.29 10.81 -40.03
N THR A 19 -35.14 11.20 -40.55
CA THR A 19 -33.85 10.81 -39.97
C THR A 19 -33.71 11.49 -38.61
N LEU A 20 -33.92 10.73 -37.53
CA LEU A 20 -33.50 11.13 -36.19
C LEU A 20 -31.97 11.22 -36.18
N THR A 21 -31.43 12.42 -36.31
CA THR A 21 -30.02 12.68 -36.04
C THR A 21 -29.85 12.66 -34.52
N ILE A 22 -29.41 11.53 -33.99
CA ILE A 22 -28.94 11.42 -32.61
C ILE A 22 -27.68 12.29 -32.52
N TYR A 23 -27.82 13.50 -31.98
CA TYR A 23 -26.68 14.35 -31.63
C TYR A 23 -25.95 13.68 -30.46
N ALA A 24 -24.95 12.85 -30.77
CA ALA A 24 -23.99 12.43 -29.76
C ALA A 24 -23.28 13.70 -29.27
N GLN A 25 -23.55 14.11 -28.03
CA GLN A 25 -22.76 15.17 -27.41
C GLN A 25 -21.30 14.77 -27.44
N ALA A 26 -20.44 15.66 -27.93
CA ALA A 26 -19.00 15.44 -27.89
C ALA A 26 -18.60 15.18 -26.42
N PRO A 27 -17.76 14.16 -26.15
CA PRO A 27 -17.39 13.80 -24.79
C PRO A 27 -16.78 15.00 -24.09
N THR A 28 -17.23 15.27 -22.86
CA THR A 28 -16.67 16.37 -22.07
C THR A 28 -15.26 16.00 -21.64
N THR A 29 -14.43 17.00 -21.32
CA THR A 29 -13.09 16.77 -20.76
C THR A 29 -13.12 15.88 -19.51
N ALA A 30 -14.17 16.00 -18.69
CA ALA A 30 -14.36 15.17 -17.51
C ALA A 30 -14.64 13.70 -17.87
N ASP A 31 -15.39 13.44 -18.94
CA ASP A 31 -15.66 12.08 -19.41
C ASP A 31 -14.40 11.41 -19.94
N VAL A 32 -13.57 12.16 -20.68
CA VAL A 32 -12.27 11.68 -21.17
C VAL A 32 -11.34 11.34 -20.00
N MET A 33 -11.29 12.19 -18.96
CA MET A 33 -10.48 11.90 -17.76
C MET A 33 -10.98 10.65 -17.02
N ARG A 34 -12.30 10.49 -16.85
CA ARG A 34 -12.88 9.30 -16.22
C ARG A 34 -12.56 8.02 -16.97
N ASP A 35 -12.64 8.05 -18.30
CA ASP A 35 -12.30 6.89 -19.15
C ASP A 35 -10.82 6.52 -19.01
N ARG A 36 -9.93 7.51 -19.03
CA ARG A 36 -8.49 7.28 -18.83
C ARG A 36 -8.16 6.72 -17.45
N ILE A 37 -8.83 7.20 -16.40
CA ILE A 37 -8.70 6.65 -15.05
C ILE A 37 -9.21 5.20 -15.01
N SER A 38 -10.33 4.91 -15.68
CA SER A 38 -10.86 3.55 -15.79
C SER A 38 -9.87 2.61 -16.49
N LYS A 39 -9.26 3.08 -17.59
CA LYS A 39 -8.19 2.36 -18.31
C LYS A 39 -6.97 2.11 -17.41
N ALA A 40 -6.53 3.11 -16.67
CA ALA A 40 -5.42 2.95 -15.72
C ALA A 40 -5.76 1.94 -14.61
N LYS A 41 -6.98 1.96 -14.07
CA LYS A 41 -7.46 0.95 -13.11
C LYS A 41 -7.44 -0.46 -13.72
N ALA A 42 -7.88 -0.63 -14.96
CA ALA A 42 -7.82 -1.92 -15.66
C ALA A 42 -6.36 -2.40 -15.81
N GLN A 43 -5.43 -1.50 -16.11
CA GLN A 43 -3.99 -1.83 -16.17
C GLN A 43 -3.44 -2.27 -14.81
N LEU A 44 -3.87 -1.66 -13.71
CA LEU A 44 -3.50 -2.10 -12.35
C LEU A 44 -3.99 -3.53 -12.07
N VAL A 45 -5.24 -3.85 -12.44
CA VAL A 45 -5.81 -5.19 -12.25
C VAL A 45 -5.04 -6.26 -13.02
N VAL A 46 -4.61 -5.95 -14.25
CA VAL A 46 -3.80 -6.84 -15.08
C VAL A 46 -2.30 -6.83 -14.69
N LYS A 47 -1.96 -6.16 -13.58
CA LYS A 47 -0.58 -6.02 -13.06
C LYS A 47 0.40 -5.34 -14.03
N ASN A 48 -0.11 -4.57 -14.98
CA ASN A 48 0.72 -3.73 -15.84
C ASN A 48 0.98 -2.36 -15.16
N TYR A 49 1.73 -2.42 -14.05
CA TYR A 49 1.95 -1.26 -13.19
C TYR A 49 2.71 -0.14 -13.90
N THR A 50 3.66 -0.45 -14.79
CA THR A 50 4.44 0.57 -15.52
C THR A 50 3.54 1.43 -16.41
N ALA A 51 2.63 0.80 -17.16
CA ALA A 51 1.68 1.54 -18.01
C ALA A 51 0.67 2.33 -17.17
N ALA A 52 0.16 1.73 -16.08
CA ALA A 52 -0.77 2.39 -15.17
C ALA A 52 -0.14 3.63 -14.52
N ILE A 53 1.09 3.52 -14.02
CA ILE A 53 1.83 4.64 -13.41
C ILE A 53 2.04 5.76 -14.43
N TYR A 54 2.45 5.43 -15.65
CA TYR A 54 2.64 6.42 -16.70
C TYR A 54 1.35 7.19 -16.99
N GLU A 55 0.23 6.48 -17.15
CA GLU A 55 -1.07 7.09 -17.42
C GLU A 55 -1.55 7.95 -16.24
N LEU A 56 -1.43 7.45 -15.01
CA LEU A 56 -1.83 8.16 -13.79
C LEU A 56 -1.00 9.42 -13.53
N GLU A 57 0.32 9.35 -13.71
CA GLU A 57 1.20 10.53 -13.60
C GLU A 57 0.89 11.56 -14.70
N ASN A 58 0.50 11.11 -15.90
CA ASN A 58 0.10 12.02 -16.96
C ASN A 58 -1.23 12.73 -16.61
N ILE A 59 -2.25 11.99 -16.16
CA ILE A 59 -3.53 12.58 -15.72
C ILE A 59 -3.30 13.56 -14.55
N ARG A 60 -2.41 13.22 -13.61
CA ARG A 60 -2.05 14.08 -12.47
C ARG A 60 -1.44 15.41 -12.89
N ARG A 61 -0.73 15.47 -14.02
CA ARG A 61 -0.14 16.72 -14.53
C ARG A 61 -1.13 17.57 -15.31
N GLU A 62 -2.13 16.94 -15.92
CA GLU A 62 -3.09 17.60 -16.81
C GLU A 62 -4.35 18.11 -16.07
N THR A 63 -4.67 17.51 -14.92
CA THR A 63 -5.85 17.89 -14.14
C THR A 63 -5.51 18.93 -13.07
N ASN A 64 -6.46 19.82 -12.79
CA ASN A 64 -6.44 20.70 -11.63
C ASN A 64 -7.54 20.31 -10.62
N ASP A 65 -8.31 19.25 -10.91
CA ASP A 65 -9.34 18.76 -10.01
C ASP A 65 -8.72 17.99 -8.85
N ARG A 66 -8.88 18.57 -7.66
CA ARG A 66 -8.40 18.00 -6.40
C ARG A 66 -8.95 16.61 -6.11
N THR A 67 -10.22 16.37 -6.43
CA THR A 67 -10.86 15.06 -6.18
C THR A 67 -10.19 13.99 -7.02
N ILE A 68 -9.90 14.33 -8.28
CA ILE A 68 -9.16 13.45 -9.20
C ILE A 68 -7.72 13.26 -8.68
N HIS A 69 -7.04 14.31 -8.23
CA HIS A 69 -5.71 14.19 -7.61
C HIS A 69 -5.69 13.22 -6.44
N ARG A 70 -6.64 13.31 -5.50
CA ARG A 70 -6.71 12.41 -4.35
C ARG A 70 -6.84 10.95 -4.79
N MET A 71 -7.74 10.67 -5.73
CA MET A 71 -7.91 9.30 -6.25
C MET A 71 -6.65 8.82 -6.96
N ILE A 72 -6.01 9.66 -7.78
CA ILE A 72 -4.79 9.30 -8.47
C ILE A 72 -3.66 9.02 -7.48
N ASN A 73 -3.52 9.81 -6.43
CA ASN A 73 -2.49 9.59 -5.40
C ASN A 73 -2.66 8.22 -4.73
N VAL A 74 -3.88 7.80 -4.43
CA VAL A 74 -4.15 6.46 -3.86
C VAL A 74 -3.83 5.35 -4.88
N LEU A 75 -4.19 5.53 -6.16
CA LEU A 75 -3.90 4.55 -7.21
C LEU A 75 -2.39 4.43 -7.51
N LEU A 76 -1.67 5.56 -7.55
CA LEU A 76 -0.22 5.59 -7.70
C LEU A 76 0.45 4.89 -6.52
N MET A 77 0.01 5.18 -5.30
CA MET A 77 0.54 4.51 -4.11
C MET A 77 0.33 2.99 -4.17
N HIS A 78 -0.87 2.54 -4.57
CA HIS A 78 -1.14 1.12 -4.76
C HIS A 78 -0.19 0.50 -5.80
N ALA A 79 0.04 1.18 -6.94
CA ALA A 79 0.95 0.71 -7.97
C ALA A 79 2.41 0.61 -7.48
N TYR A 80 2.88 1.60 -6.71
CA TYR A 80 4.24 1.61 -6.15
C TYR A 80 4.47 0.47 -5.15
N LEU A 81 3.47 0.20 -4.31
CA LEU A 81 3.52 -0.92 -3.36
C LEU A 81 3.52 -2.27 -4.07
N GLU A 82 2.68 -2.45 -5.09
CA GLU A 82 2.62 -3.71 -5.84
C GLU A 82 3.87 -3.96 -6.71
N GLN A 83 4.61 -2.91 -7.07
CA GLN A 83 5.94 -3.04 -7.69
C GLN A 83 7.07 -3.32 -6.68
N GLY A 84 6.83 -3.15 -5.39
CA GLY A 84 7.89 -3.16 -4.38
C GLY A 84 8.83 -1.94 -4.43
N ASP A 85 8.44 -0.85 -5.09
CA ASP A 85 9.24 0.40 -5.14
C ASP A 85 9.01 1.22 -3.85
N TYR A 86 9.57 0.72 -2.74
CA TYR A 86 9.47 1.37 -1.43
C TYR A 86 10.18 2.73 -1.41
N LYS A 87 11.23 2.90 -2.21
CA LYS A 87 11.94 4.17 -2.32
C LYS A 87 11.01 5.26 -2.86
N ARG A 88 10.28 4.96 -3.94
CA ARG A 88 9.29 5.88 -4.50
C ARG A 88 8.09 6.06 -3.59
N THR A 89 7.64 5.00 -2.92
CA THR A 89 6.58 5.05 -1.91
C THR A 89 6.92 6.04 -0.78
N GLN A 90 8.09 5.88 -0.15
CA GLN A 90 8.55 6.75 0.93
C GLN A 90 8.72 8.18 0.45
N LYS A 91 9.35 8.39 -0.71
CA LYS A 91 9.48 9.72 -1.31
C LYS A 91 8.11 10.37 -1.52
N PHE A 92 7.15 9.62 -2.05
CA PHE A 92 5.81 10.13 -2.34
C PHE A 92 5.02 10.44 -1.06
N LEU A 93 5.16 9.64 0.00
CA LEU A 93 4.62 9.96 1.33
C LEU A 93 5.20 11.26 1.88
N THR A 94 6.53 11.42 1.82
CA THR A 94 7.21 12.64 2.28
C THR A 94 6.77 13.87 1.47
N GLU A 95 6.66 13.75 0.14
CA GLU A 95 6.17 14.84 -0.72
C GLU A 95 4.74 15.27 -0.34
N LEU A 96 3.84 14.33 -0.05
CA LEU A 96 2.48 14.63 0.39
C LEU A 96 2.43 15.23 1.80
N PHE A 97 3.28 14.74 2.70
CA PHE A 97 3.38 15.22 4.07
C PHE A 97 3.93 16.65 4.16
N ASP A 98 4.97 16.95 3.38
CA ASP A 98 5.62 18.27 3.35
C ASP A 98 4.87 19.30 2.49
N SER A 99 3.84 18.85 1.74
CA SER A 99 3.06 19.72 0.87
C SER A 99 2.30 20.78 1.68
N LYS A 100 2.48 22.04 1.27
CA LYS A 100 1.82 23.22 1.87
C LYS A 100 0.44 23.50 1.26
N GLU A 101 -0.05 22.63 0.38
CA GLU A 101 -1.37 22.79 -0.21
C GLU A 101 -2.46 22.66 0.86
N SER A 102 -3.54 23.42 0.71
CA SER A 102 -4.72 23.26 1.58
C SER A 102 -5.14 21.79 1.60
N ASN A 103 -5.47 21.20 2.76
CA ASN A 103 -5.82 19.78 2.97
C ASN A 103 -4.86 18.70 2.42
N SER A 104 -3.60 19.01 2.13
CA SER A 104 -2.57 18.01 1.80
C SER A 104 -2.48 16.91 2.86
N SER A 105 -2.67 17.25 4.14
CA SER A 105 -2.69 16.29 5.24
C SER A 105 -3.80 15.24 5.12
N LEU A 106 -4.97 15.59 4.56
CA LEU A 106 -6.03 14.59 4.31
C LEU A 106 -5.67 13.66 3.16
N ASP A 107 -5.00 14.19 2.14
CA ASP A 107 -4.53 13.41 1.00
C ASP A 107 -3.41 12.45 1.45
N TYR A 108 -2.51 12.92 2.32
CA TYR A 108 -1.51 12.12 3.01
C TYR A 108 -2.15 10.99 3.83
N LEU A 109 -3.14 11.29 4.69
CA LEU A 109 -3.78 10.29 5.55
C LEU A 109 -4.43 9.15 4.73
N ALA A 110 -5.10 9.49 3.62
CA ALA A 110 -5.69 8.51 2.72
C ALA A 110 -4.62 7.61 2.08
N VAL A 111 -3.53 8.21 1.60
CA VAL A 111 -2.41 7.50 0.97
C VAL A 111 -1.65 6.64 1.97
N ALA A 112 -1.40 7.14 3.18
CA ALA A 112 -0.76 6.39 4.26
C ALA A 112 -1.61 5.19 4.69
N GLY A 113 -2.93 5.35 4.79
CA GLY A 113 -3.84 4.22 5.02
C GLY A 113 -3.73 3.12 3.97
N GLN A 114 -3.54 3.50 2.69
CA GLN A 114 -3.30 2.53 1.61
C GLN A 114 -1.99 1.76 1.79
N VAL A 115 -0.93 2.40 2.29
CA VAL A 115 0.35 1.74 2.61
C VAL A 115 0.19 0.72 3.73
N VAL A 116 -0.59 1.04 4.75
CA VAL A 116 -0.89 0.11 5.84
C VAL A 116 -1.66 -1.10 5.33
N SER A 117 -2.71 -0.89 4.53
CA SER A 117 -3.48 -1.96 3.91
C SER A 117 -2.65 -2.83 2.96
N GLY A 118 -1.80 -2.20 2.14
CA GLY A 118 -0.86 -2.88 1.25
C GLY A 118 0.14 -3.74 2.02
N SER A 119 0.69 -3.21 3.11
CA SER A 119 1.62 -3.95 3.99
C SER A 119 0.96 -5.18 4.62
N LYS A 120 -0.29 -5.05 5.10
CA LYS A 120 -1.06 -6.19 5.64
C LYS A 120 -1.35 -7.24 4.56
N THR A 121 -1.66 -6.79 3.34
CA THR A 121 -1.93 -7.69 2.20
C THR A 121 -0.66 -8.45 1.80
N GLN A 122 0.48 -7.76 1.70
CA GLN A 122 1.77 -8.36 1.38
C GLN A 122 2.21 -9.37 2.45
N LEU A 123 2.04 -9.03 3.73
CA LEU A 123 2.30 -9.96 4.83
C LEU A 123 1.43 -11.22 4.73
N LYS A 124 0.14 -11.07 4.43
CA LYS A 124 -0.76 -12.23 4.21
C LYS A 124 -0.29 -13.09 3.04
N ARG A 125 0.20 -12.50 1.95
CA ARG A 125 0.77 -13.25 0.81
C ARG A 125 1.96 -14.10 1.26
N TYR A 126 2.87 -13.55 2.08
CA TYR A 126 3.96 -14.34 2.66
C TYR A 126 3.46 -15.48 3.54
N GLN A 127 2.49 -15.20 4.42
CA GLN A 127 1.91 -16.22 5.30
C GLN A 127 1.24 -17.37 4.53
N VAL A 128 0.51 -17.06 3.45
CA VAL A 128 -0.12 -18.07 2.58
C VAL A 128 0.93 -18.95 1.88
N LEU A 129 2.12 -18.42 1.60
CA LEU A 129 3.26 -19.18 1.09
C LEU A 129 4.01 -19.96 2.17
N GLY A 130 3.55 -19.92 3.42
CA GLY A 130 4.20 -20.57 4.56
C GLY A 130 5.40 -19.82 5.12
N LEU A 131 5.63 -18.57 4.68
CA LEU A 131 6.74 -17.74 5.14
C LEU A 131 6.32 -16.97 6.40
N GLN A 132 7.07 -17.12 7.48
CA GLN A 132 6.87 -16.39 8.73
C GLN A 132 7.92 -15.30 8.87
N VAL A 133 7.51 -14.15 9.40
CA VAL A 133 8.36 -12.95 9.55
C VAL A 133 9.59 -13.19 10.44
N SER A 134 9.47 -14.11 11.40
CA SER A 134 10.51 -14.48 12.36
C SER A 134 11.32 -15.71 11.93
N ASP A 135 11.10 -16.25 10.73
CA ASP A 135 11.85 -17.40 10.25
C ASP A 135 13.28 -16.98 9.85
N GLU A 136 14.28 -17.66 10.42
CA GLU A 136 15.69 -17.45 10.11
C GLU A 136 16.04 -17.87 8.67
N LYS A 137 15.24 -18.77 8.08
CA LYS A 137 15.45 -19.31 6.73
C LYS A 137 14.71 -18.54 5.64
N LEU A 138 14.25 -17.32 5.91
CA LEU A 138 13.63 -16.48 4.90
C LEU A 138 14.59 -16.23 3.72
N PRO A 139 14.10 -16.34 2.47
CA PRO A 139 14.87 -15.90 1.32
C PRO A 139 15.28 -14.42 1.46
N SER A 140 16.48 -14.08 0.98
CA SER A 140 17.03 -12.72 1.13
C SER A 140 16.10 -11.62 0.59
N TYR A 141 15.42 -11.88 -0.54
CA TYR A 141 14.46 -10.94 -1.11
C TYR A 141 13.28 -10.65 -0.17
N ALA A 142 12.79 -11.67 0.56
CA ALA A 142 11.67 -11.52 1.49
C ALA A 142 12.12 -10.76 2.75
N VAL A 143 13.34 -11.02 3.23
CA VAL A 143 13.92 -10.25 4.34
C VAL A 143 14.04 -8.77 3.95
N GLU A 144 14.55 -8.47 2.76
CA GLU A 144 14.68 -7.10 2.28
C GLU A 144 13.33 -6.41 2.12
N ASP A 145 12.33 -7.09 1.53
CA ASP A 145 10.97 -6.57 1.37
C ASP A 145 10.31 -6.23 2.73
N LEU A 146 10.38 -7.18 3.69
CA LEU A 146 9.87 -6.98 5.06
C LEU A 146 10.57 -5.82 5.76
N GLU A 147 11.89 -5.66 5.57
CA GLU A 147 12.65 -4.53 6.11
C GLU A 147 12.21 -3.20 5.51
N GLN A 148 11.95 -3.14 4.20
CA GLN A 148 11.43 -1.92 3.58
C GLN A 148 9.99 -1.60 4.00
N MET A 149 9.15 -2.63 4.18
CA MET A 149 7.80 -2.47 4.76
C MET A 149 7.89 -1.88 6.17
N ARG A 150 8.75 -2.42 7.04
CA ARG A 150 8.97 -1.90 8.40
C ARG A 150 9.36 -0.43 8.38
N LYS A 151 10.39 -0.06 7.60
CA LYS A 151 10.86 1.33 7.47
C LYS A 151 9.76 2.28 6.99
N THR A 152 8.95 1.83 6.03
CA THR A 152 7.86 2.65 5.48
C THR A 152 6.75 2.86 6.51
N LEU A 153 6.39 1.84 7.29
CA LEU A 153 5.42 1.98 8.37
C LEU A 153 5.96 2.85 9.51
N GLU A 154 7.25 2.72 9.85
CA GLU A 154 7.90 3.57 10.86
C GLU A 154 7.90 5.06 10.44
N LEU A 155 8.14 5.35 9.16
CA LEU A 155 8.00 6.70 8.61
C LEU A 155 6.56 7.25 8.80
N ILE A 156 5.54 6.44 8.52
CA ILE A 156 4.14 6.83 8.72
C ILE A 156 3.84 7.07 10.20
N ILE A 157 4.39 6.26 11.11
CA ILE A 157 4.24 6.44 12.55
C ILE A 157 4.81 7.80 12.99
N GLU A 158 6.01 8.16 12.54
CA GLU A 158 6.63 9.45 12.86
C GLU A 158 5.83 10.65 12.33
N GLN A 159 5.34 10.54 11.10
CA GLN A 159 4.51 11.55 10.44
C GLN A 159 3.14 11.68 11.12
N ALA A 160 2.50 10.56 11.47
CA ALA A 160 1.23 10.54 12.20
C ALA A 160 1.35 11.15 13.60
N LYS A 161 2.45 10.88 14.33
CA LYS A 161 2.77 11.56 15.61
C LYS A 161 2.98 13.06 15.45
N THR A 162 3.41 13.51 14.29
CA THR A 162 3.57 14.94 14.01
C THR A 162 2.21 15.58 13.71
N LEU A 163 1.39 14.94 12.86
CA LEU A 163 0.04 15.42 12.54
C LEU A 163 -0.94 15.30 13.70
N SER A 164 -0.70 14.42 14.68
CA SER A 164 -1.58 14.29 15.85
C SER A 164 -1.52 15.52 16.77
N LYS A 165 -0.46 16.33 16.67
CA LYS A 165 -0.32 17.60 17.40
C LYS A 165 -1.29 18.67 16.87
N ASP A 166 -1.70 18.55 15.61
CA ASP A 166 -2.67 19.46 15.01
C ASP A 166 -4.10 19.03 15.33
N LYS A 167 -4.83 19.87 16.07
CA LYS A 167 -6.22 19.57 16.51
C LYS A 167 -7.18 19.20 15.37
N ARG A 168 -6.94 19.71 14.16
CA ARG A 168 -7.77 19.43 12.97
C ARG A 168 -7.64 17.99 12.49
N PHE A 169 -6.47 17.40 12.66
CA PHE A 169 -6.15 16.07 12.14
C PHE A 169 -5.91 15.05 13.27
N ALA A 170 -5.86 15.49 14.52
CA ALA A 170 -5.59 14.67 15.69
C ALA A 170 -6.32 13.33 15.68
N ALA A 171 -7.66 13.33 15.55
CA ALA A 171 -8.45 12.10 15.56
C ALA A 171 -8.04 11.12 14.46
N ASN A 172 -7.90 11.59 13.21
CA ASN A 172 -7.52 10.74 12.07
C ASN A 172 -6.07 10.28 12.15
N SER A 173 -5.17 11.15 12.62
CA SER A 173 -3.74 10.85 12.78
C SER A 173 -3.50 9.83 13.90
N ILE A 174 -4.23 9.92 15.00
CA ILE A 174 -4.13 8.95 16.09
C ILE A 174 -4.74 7.60 15.67
N ALA A 175 -5.86 7.60 14.93
CA ALA A 175 -6.40 6.37 14.36
C ALA A 175 -5.42 5.71 13.37
N LEU A 176 -4.77 6.51 12.52
CA LEU A 176 -3.71 6.02 11.63
C LEU A 176 -2.50 5.50 12.44
N LEU A 177 -2.12 6.18 13.52
CA LEU A 177 -1.03 5.75 14.40
C LEU A 177 -1.31 4.38 15.02
N GLU A 178 -2.52 4.14 15.53
CA GLU A 178 -2.92 2.84 16.07
C GLU A 178 -2.81 1.74 15.00
N GLU A 179 -3.42 1.97 13.84
CA GLU A 179 -3.52 1.00 12.75
C GLU A 179 -2.14 0.70 12.12
N THR A 180 -1.29 1.72 11.99
CA THR A 180 0.08 1.58 11.48
C THR A 180 0.97 0.86 12.50
N SER A 181 0.84 1.17 13.80
CA SER A 181 1.57 0.50 14.87
C SER A 181 1.17 -0.99 14.97
N SER A 182 -0.12 -1.29 14.79
CA SER A 182 -0.60 -2.67 14.68
C SER A 182 0.01 -3.40 13.48
N ALA A 183 0.02 -2.78 12.30
CA ALA A 183 0.66 -3.37 11.12
C ALA A 183 2.17 -3.59 11.31
N ARG A 184 2.87 -2.64 11.96
CA ARG A 184 4.30 -2.73 12.24
C ARG A 184 4.61 -3.81 13.29
N GLY A 185 3.75 -3.99 14.29
CA GLY A 185 3.83 -5.07 15.28
C GLY A 185 3.67 -6.46 14.67
N ASN A 186 2.81 -6.63 13.67
CA ASN A 186 2.69 -7.89 12.92
C ASN A 186 3.93 -8.23 12.09
N LEU A 187 4.79 -7.23 11.86
CA LEU A 187 6.09 -7.39 11.19
C LEU A 187 7.25 -7.44 12.19
N ALA A 188 6.98 -7.61 13.49
CA ALA A 188 8.02 -7.63 14.50
C ALA A 188 9.10 -8.69 14.20
N ARG A 189 10.36 -8.34 14.47
CA ARG A 189 11.48 -9.29 14.33
C ARG A 189 11.46 -10.35 15.43
N ASP A 190 11.13 -9.92 16.64
CA ASP A 190 11.13 -10.72 17.85
C ASP A 190 10.05 -10.23 18.84
N ALA A 191 9.92 -10.92 19.97
CA ALA A 191 8.95 -10.58 21.02
C ALA A 191 9.22 -9.21 21.67
N TYR A 192 10.46 -8.73 21.68
CA TYR A 192 10.80 -7.42 22.23
C TYR A 192 10.31 -6.29 21.29
N ASP A 193 10.58 -6.41 19.99
CA ASP A 193 10.06 -5.51 18.96
C ASP A 193 8.53 -5.53 18.96
N GLN A 194 7.90 -6.71 19.08
CA GLN A 194 6.44 -6.81 19.16
C GLN A 194 5.88 -6.03 20.36
N LYS A 195 6.45 -6.25 21.56
CA LYS A 195 6.02 -5.58 22.78
C LYS A 195 6.16 -4.06 22.69
N ARG A 196 7.22 -3.56 22.03
CA ARG A 196 7.40 -2.13 21.78
C ARG A 196 6.20 -1.56 20.99
N TRP A 197 5.79 -2.23 19.91
CA TRP A 197 4.68 -1.75 19.09
C TRP A 197 3.32 -1.94 19.76
N GLU A 198 3.15 -2.97 20.60
CA GLU A 198 1.98 -3.13 21.45
C GLU A 198 1.82 -1.95 22.44
N ASN A 199 2.92 -1.49 23.04
CA ASN A 199 2.89 -0.29 23.88
C ASN A 199 2.49 0.96 23.10
N GLU A 200 3.00 1.14 21.87
CA GLU A 200 2.62 2.27 21.00
C GLU A 200 1.12 2.23 20.64
N ILE A 201 0.53 1.05 20.44
CA ILE A 201 -0.92 0.88 20.26
C ILE A 201 -1.68 1.29 21.52
N MET A 202 -1.20 0.90 22.70
CA MET A 202 -1.81 1.31 23.97
C MET A 202 -1.74 2.82 24.17
N ASP A 203 -0.61 3.45 23.86
CA ASP A 203 -0.44 4.89 23.93
C ASP A 203 -1.39 5.61 22.96
N ALA A 204 -1.52 5.11 21.71
CA ALA A 204 -2.47 5.65 20.74
C ALA A 204 -3.92 5.52 21.24
N ARG A 205 -4.31 4.37 21.79
CA ARG A 205 -5.66 4.17 22.37
C ARG A 205 -5.92 5.08 23.56
N GLN A 206 -4.92 5.31 24.41
CA GLN A 206 -5.03 6.24 25.51
C GLN A 206 -5.16 7.68 25.02
N GLN A 207 -4.49 8.06 23.93
CA GLN A 207 -4.70 9.35 23.27
C GLN A 207 -6.11 9.49 22.69
N ILE A 208 -6.67 8.45 22.07
CA ILE A 208 -8.08 8.46 21.60
C ILE A 208 -9.04 8.63 22.78
N ALA A 209 -8.84 7.86 23.85
CA ALA A 209 -9.69 7.92 25.05
C ALA A 209 -9.62 9.28 25.75
N SER A 210 -8.42 9.86 25.87
CA SER A 210 -8.21 11.18 26.47
C SER A 210 -8.66 12.34 25.57
N SER A 211 -8.72 12.13 24.25
CA SER A 211 -9.32 13.07 23.31
C SER A 211 -10.86 13.09 23.38
N GLY A 212 -11.46 12.14 24.11
CA GLY A 212 -12.88 12.01 24.36
C GLY A 212 -13.44 13.03 25.36
N SER A 213 -13.50 14.31 25.00
CA SER A 213 -14.49 15.29 25.51
C SER A 213 -14.42 16.61 24.74
N THR A 214 -14.62 16.60 23.43
CA THR A 214 -15.19 17.77 22.72
C THR A 214 -15.98 17.24 21.53
N VAL A 215 -17.27 16.98 21.76
CA VAL A 215 -18.25 16.86 20.68
C VAL A 215 -18.25 18.22 19.98
N ILE A 216 -17.57 18.30 18.84
CA ILE A 216 -17.76 19.42 17.91
C ILE A 216 -19.14 19.22 17.32
N ASN A 217 -20.12 19.89 17.92
CA ASN A 217 -21.43 20.12 17.32
C ASN A 217 -21.25 21.18 16.23
N THR A 218 -20.74 20.82 15.06
CA THR A 218 -20.80 21.67 13.87
C THR A 218 -22.10 21.41 13.14
N LEU A 219 -23.16 22.08 13.59
CA LEU A 219 -24.06 22.71 12.63
C LEU A 219 -23.23 23.76 11.89
N ASP A 220 -22.65 23.37 10.76
CA ASP A 220 -22.28 24.31 9.71
C ASP A 220 -22.63 23.64 8.39
N ASP A 221 -23.58 24.24 7.67
CA ASP A 221 -24.25 23.75 6.47
C ASP A 221 -23.28 23.74 5.27
N GLY A 222 -22.44 22.72 5.20
CA GLY A 222 -21.69 22.37 4.00
C GLY A 222 -21.83 20.86 3.73
N PRO A 223 -22.08 20.42 2.49
CA PRO A 223 -22.20 18.99 2.21
C PRO A 223 -20.84 18.33 2.47
N ILE A 224 -20.75 17.63 3.60
CA ILE A 224 -19.70 16.65 3.86
C ILE A 224 -19.98 15.50 2.90
N VAL A 225 -19.34 15.53 1.73
CA VAL A 225 -19.19 14.34 0.90
C VAL A 225 -18.26 13.42 1.69
N ALA A 226 -18.87 12.54 2.49
CA ALA A 226 -18.19 11.37 3.01
C ALA A 226 -17.52 10.67 1.82
N PRO A 227 -16.20 10.41 1.83
CA PRO A 227 -15.62 9.58 0.79
C PRO A 227 -16.30 8.21 0.89
N ASP A 228 -16.98 7.82 -0.18
CA ASP A 228 -17.58 6.51 -0.33
C ASP A 228 -16.58 5.43 0.11
N ALA A 229 -16.83 4.84 1.28
CA ALA A 229 -16.13 3.67 1.79
C ALA A 229 -16.34 2.41 0.94
N LYS A 230 -16.87 2.57 -0.29
CA LYS A 230 -17.12 1.52 -1.27
C LYS A 230 -16.03 1.35 -2.33
N LEU A 231 -14.99 2.19 -2.33
CA LEU A 231 -13.88 2.07 -3.29
C LEU A 231 -12.71 1.18 -2.84
N VAL A 232 -12.76 0.58 -1.64
CA VAL A 232 -11.68 -0.30 -1.12
C VAL A 232 -12.20 -1.69 -0.73
N ALA A 233 -13.25 -2.17 -1.40
CA ALA A 233 -13.66 -3.58 -1.33
C ALA A 233 -13.64 -4.22 -2.72
N VAL A 234 -12.46 -4.33 -3.33
CA VAL A 234 -12.22 -5.44 -4.27
C VAL A 234 -11.83 -6.63 -3.41
N SER A 235 -12.84 -7.30 -2.87
CA SER A 235 -12.71 -8.63 -2.29
C SER A 235 -13.47 -9.58 -3.22
N GLU A 236 -12.69 -10.42 -3.88
CA GLU A 236 -13.04 -11.74 -4.43
C GLU A 236 -14.53 -12.10 -4.40
N LYS A 237 -15.29 -11.66 -5.40
CA LYS A 237 -16.54 -12.34 -5.74
C LYS A 237 -16.19 -13.54 -6.62
N LYS A 238 -16.05 -14.70 -5.96
CA LYS A 238 -15.99 -16.01 -6.60
C LYS A 238 -17.36 -16.29 -7.22
N GLU A 239 -17.51 -16.08 -8.53
CA GLU A 239 -18.69 -16.51 -9.26
C GLU A 239 -18.53 -17.99 -9.60
N ASN A 240 -19.28 -18.84 -8.89
CA ASN A 240 -19.64 -20.16 -9.36
C ASN A 240 -21.07 -20.11 -9.92
N PHE A 241 -21.23 -20.85 -11.01
CA PHE A 241 -22.40 -20.99 -11.87
C PHE A 241 -23.67 -21.51 -11.17
N LEU A 242 -24.80 -21.09 -11.74
CA LEU A 242 -26.09 -21.79 -11.98
C LEU A 242 -26.46 -22.97 -11.07
N ASP A 243 -27.60 -22.85 -10.38
CA ASP A 243 -28.78 -23.69 -10.67
C ASP A 243 -30.04 -23.14 -9.96
N ASP A 244 -31.16 -23.54 -10.55
CA ASP A 244 -32.56 -23.13 -10.40
C ASP A 244 -33.22 -23.40 -9.03
N GLU A 245 -34.42 -22.81 -8.90
CA GLU A 245 -35.62 -23.39 -8.27
C GLU A 245 -36.15 -22.81 -6.93
N VAL A 246 -37.20 -21.98 -7.12
CA VAL A 246 -38.52 -21.91 -6.44
C VAL A 246 -38.62 -21.55 -4.94
N ALA A 247 -39.48 -20.55 -4.74
CA ALA A 247 -39.99 -20.03 -3.48
C ALA A 247 -40.92 -20.99 -2.73
N GLU A 248 -40.90 -20.97 -1.38
CA GLU A 248 -42.11 -20.69 -0.58
C GLU A 248 -41.84 -20.43 0.91
N SER A 249 -42.53 -19.39 1.41
CA SER A 249 -43.09 -19.13 2.76
C SER A 249 -42.43 -19.60 4.07
N THR A 250 -42.29 -18.61 4.97
CA THR A 250 -42.24 -18.63 6.45
C THR A 250 -43.53 -19.28 7.07
N PRO A 251 -43.69 -19.54 8.41
CA PRO A 251 -43.07 -18.84 9.56
C PRO A 251 -42.82 -19.61 10.91
N LYS A 252 -42.03 -18.94 11.77
CA LYS A 252 -42.03 -18.86 13.26
C LYS A 252 -42.24 -20.14 14.12
N SER A 253 -41.23 -20.44 14.95
CA SER A 253 -41.37 -20.47 16.43
C SER A 253 -40.01 -20.62 17.14
N ASN A 254 -39.73 -19.72 18.08
CA ASN A 254 -38.82 -19.90 19.23
C ASN A 254 -39.72 -20.23 20.46
N PRO A 255 -39.26 -20.61 21.68
CA PRO A 255 -37.88 -20.66 22.20
C PRO A 255 -37.51 -21.87 23.14
N ALA A 256 -36.21 -21.95 23.45
CA ALA A 256 -35.57 -22.33 24.73
C ALA A 256 -35.94 -23.63 25.50
N SER A 257 -34.95 -24.50 25.72
CA SER A 257 -34.37 -24.75 27.07
C SER A 257 -33.31 -25.86 27.14
N LYS A 258 -32.20 -25.50 27.79
CA LYS A 258 -31.48 -26.20 28.89
C LYS A 258 -30.92 -27.63 28.71
N ASN A 259 -29.59 -27.64 28.81
CA ASN A 259 -28.76 -28.26 29.86
C ASN A 259 -28.26 -29.70 29.74
N ASN A 260 -26.96 -29.77 30.04
CA ASN A 260 -26.18 -30.83 30.68
C ASN A 260 -25.84 -32.06 29.83
N GLU A 261 -24.72 -32.75 30.02
CA GLU A 261 -23.42 -32.55 30.66
C GLU A 261 -22.66 -33.86 30.36
N THR A 262 -21.35 -33.86 30.54
CA THR A 262 -20.54 -35.06 30.89
C THR A 262 -19.98 -35.93 29.75
N ALA A 263 -18.71 -35.62 29.46
CA ALA A 263 -17.53 -36.50 29.47
C ALA A 263 -17.57 -37.88 28.79
N ALA A 264 -16.67 -38.08 27.82
CA ALA A 264 -15.60 -39.10 27.91
C ALA A 264 -14.63 -39.00 26.70
N LYS A 265 -13.34 -38.90 27.01
CA LYS A 265 -12.15 -39.18 26.18
C LYS A 265 -11.29 -40.15 27.03
N PRO A 266 -10.27 -40.89 26.53
CA PRO A 266 -9.89 -41.35 25.18
C PRO A 266 -9.76 -42.89 25.08
N ALA A 267 -9.55 -43.42 23.87
CA ALA A 267 -8.75 -44.63 23.70
C ALA A 267 -8.02 -44.62 22.34
N ASP A 268 -6.70 -44.43 22.38
CA ASP A 268 -5.76 -44.92 21.38
C ASP A 268 -5.64 -46.45 21.51
N PRO A 269 -5.29 -47.16 20.42
CA PRO A 269 -4.05 -47.93 20.50
C PRO A 269 -3.18 -47.86 19.23
N LYS A 270 -1.91 -47.51 19.43
CA LYS A 270 -0.74 -47.90 18.61
C LYS A 270 -0.37 -49.38 18.92
N PRO A 271 0.63 -50.03 18.29
CA PRO A 271 1.34 -49.79 17.02
C PRO A 271 1.48 -51.06 16.14
N LYS A 272 1.91 -50.93 14.88
CA LYS A 272 2.64 -52.00 14.17
C LYS A 272 3.86 -51.44 13.43
N THR A 273 4.94 -52.20 13.60
CA THR A 273 6.30 -52.03 13.10
C THR A 273 6.49 -52.96 11.89
N GLU A 274 7.11 -52.50 10.80
CA GLU A 274 7.82 -53.32 9.80
C GLU A 274 8.74 -52.38 8.99
N THR A 275 10.03 -52.27 9.34
CA THR A 275 11.23 -52.88 8.70
C THR A 275 11.36 -52.65 7.18
N GLY A 276 12.44 -51.97 6.78
CA GLY A 276 12.79 -51.59 5.39
C GLY A 276 13.22 -52.75 4.46
N PRO A 277 13.82 -52.49 3.27
CA PRO A 277 15.11 -51.79 3.18
C PRO A 277 15.30 -50.83 1.98
N ALA A 278 16.24 -49.90 2.12
CA ALA A 278 17.04 -49.32 1.02
C ALA A 278 18.38 -50.10 0.96
N PRO A 279 19.05 -50.27 -0.20
CA PRO A 279 19.91 -49.18 -0.72
C PRO A 279 20.15 -49.18 -2.25
N ALA A 280 20.46 -48.02 -2.82
CA ALA A 280 21.40 -47.93 -3.95
C ALA A 280 22.02 -46.54 -4.02
N LYS A 281 23.32 -46.47 -3.75
CA LYS A 281 24.20 -45.34 -4.06
C LYS A 281 24.53 -45.40 -5.56
N THR A 282 24.64 -44.25 -6.21
CA THR A 282 25.49 -44.13 -7.41
C THR A 282 26.21 -42.80 -7.35
N ASP A 283 27.50 -42.89 -7.05
CA ASP A 283 28.50 -41.87 -7.29
C ASP A 283 28.65 -41.64 -8.80
N ILE A 284 28.67 -40.37 -9.25
CA ILE A 284 29.41 -40.00 -10.46
C ILE A 284 30.31 -38.82 -10.12
N ALA A 285 31.60 -39.11 -10.16
CA ALA A 285 32.69 -38.18 -10.08
C ALA A 285 32.98 -37.51 -11.43
N LYS A 286 33.45 -36.26 -11.34
CA LYS A 286 34.53 -35.60 -12.11
C LYS A 286 34.74 -35.98 -13.59
N ASN A 287 34.59 -34.99 -14.46
CA ASN A 287 35.51 -34.63 -15.55
C ASN A 287 34.99 -33.33 -16.20
N ASN A 288 35.76 -32.38 -16.74
CA ASN A 288 37.19 -32.15 -16.80
C ASN A 288 37.39 -30.69 -17.27
N THR A 289 38.47 -30.05 -16.86
CA THR A 289 38.96 -28.77 -17.39
C THR A 289 39.92 -29.04 -18.55
N GLN A 290 39.81 -28.30 -19.66
CA GLN A 290 40.92 -27.84 -20.53
C GLN A 290 40.32 -26.88 -21.57
N GLU A 291 40.69 -25.59 -21.67
CA GLU A 291 41.98 -24.91 -21.92
C GLU A 291 42.22 -24.59 -23.42
N LYS A 292 42.45 -23.28 -23.67
CA LYS A 292 43.22 -22.61 -24.75
C LYS A 292 42.64 -22.58 -26.18
N ALA A 293 42.39 -21.38 -26.71
CA ALA A 293 43.32 -20.45 -27.43
C ALA A 293 43.33 -20.79 -28.94
N ASP A 294 43.45 -19.87 -29.90
CA ASP A 294 44.25 -18.64 -29.94
C ASP A 294 43.89 -17.85 -31.23
N LYS A 295 44.15 -16.52 -31.20
CA LYS A 295 44.65 -15.67 -32.32
C LYS A 295 43.74 -15.34 -33.53
N GLN A 296 43.85 -14.20 -34.21
CA GLN A 296 44.83 -13.10 -34.24
C GLN A 296 44.26 -11.91 -35.05
N GLY A 297 44.77 -10.70 -34.82
CA GLY A 297 44.59 -9.57 -35.73
C GLY A 297 45.09 -8.22 -35.21
N GLU A 298 46.38 -8.13 -34.87
CA GLU A 298 47.13 -6.88 -34.60
C GLU A 298 47.33 -6.03 -35.87
N THR A 299 47.45 -4.69 -35.72
CA THR A 299 48.71 -3.91 -35.94
C THR A 299 48.47 -2.42 -35.61
N LYS A 300 49.13 -1.86 -34.57
CA LYS A 300 50.42 -1.11 -34.54
C LYS A 300 50.33 0.32 -35.12
N ALA A 301 50.91 1.39 -34.56
CA ALA A 301 52.11 1.53 -33.72
C ALA A 301 52.19 2.86 -32.92
N ASP A 302 52.87 2.80 -31.75
CA ASP A 302 53.93 3.65 -31.13
C ASP A 302 54.14 5.11 -31.61
N LYS A 303 54.59 6.15 -30.84
CA LYS A 303 55.21 6.44 -29.51
C LYS A 303 55.49 7.99 -29.50
N PRO A 304 56.16 8.65 -28.51
CA PRO A 304 56.29 8.48 -27.05
C PRO A 304 56.01 9.78 -26.23
N LEU A 305 56.05 9.67 -24.89
CA LEU A 305 56.03 10.75 -23.87
C LEU A 305 57.26 11.68 -23.92
N PRO A 306 57.15 12.92 -23.38
CA PRO A 306 57.78 13.19 -22.06
C PRO A 306 57.08 14.21 -21.13
N LEU A 307 57.28 13.97 -19.83
CA LEU A 307 57.45 14.88 -18.66
C LEU A 307 56.52 16.07 -18.33
N SER A 308 56.01 16.01 -17.09
CA SER A 308 56.05 17.04 -16.02
C SER A 308 55.46 18.44 -16.27
N ASN A 309 54.37 18.78 -15.57
CA ASN A 309 54.34 19.89 -14.60
C ASN A 309 52.93 20.07 -13.98
N THR A 310 52.82 19.78 -12.68
CA THR A 310 51.72 20.18 -11.79
C THR A 310 51.87 21.63 -11.35
N PRO A 311 50.74 22.37 -11.20
CA PRO A 311 50.63 23.34 -10.11
C PRO A 311 49.42 23.08 -9.19
N ARG A 312 49.76 22.75 -7.94
CA ARG A 312 49.25 23.24 -6.64
C ARG A 312 47.76 23.62 -6.47
N PRO A 313 47.03 22.98 -5.52
CA PRO A 313 45.75 23.48 -5.01
C PRO A 313 45.96 24.49 -3.87
N THR A 314 45.11 25.52 -3.84
CA THR A 314 45.13 26.62 -2.86
C THR A 314 44.48 26.27 -1.54
N ASP A 315 45.15 26.76 -0.48
CA ASP A 315 44.78 26.93 0.92
C ASP A 315 43.27 26.97 1.27
N ARG A 316 42.84 26.06 2.15
CA ARG A 316 41.71 26.30 3.08
C ARG A 316 42.14 26.02 4.50
N LYS A 317 42.14 27.09 5.32
CA LYS A 317 42.37 27.08 6.76
C LYS A 317 41.43 26.12 7.48
N ILE A 318 42.00 25.15 8.16
CA ILE A 318 41.36 24.29 9.16
C ILE A 318 41.24 25.11 10.46
N ARG A 319 40.02 25.30 10.96
CA ARG A 319 39.78 25.88 12.29
C ARG A 319 39.60 24.73 13.28
N VAL A 320 40.61 24.54 14.11
CA VAL A 320 40.62 23.63 15.27
C VAL A 320 39.74 24.27 16.35
N ILE A 321 38.69 23.58 16.80
CA ILE A 321 37.95 23.92 18.02
C ILE A 321 38.36 22.90 19.07
N GLY A 322 38.91 23.43 20.16
CA GLY A 322 39.55 22.69 21.23
C GLY A 322 38.57 22.01 22.19
N SER A 323 39.13 21.00 22.84
CA SER A 323 38.60 20.18 23.92
C SER A 323 38.58 20.91 25.27
N ALA A 324 37.55 20.65 26.08
CA ALA A 324 37.52 20.68 27.55
C ALA A 324 36.10 20.24 28.00
N ALA A 325 35.82 19.58 29.11
CA ALA A 325 36.55 18.78 30.08
C ALA A 325 35.48 17.94 30.80
N ARG A 326 35.83 16.72 31.22
CA ARG A 326 35.02 15.88 32.11
C ARG A 326 35.13 16.41 33.55
N THR A 327 34.02 16.39 34.28
CA THR A 327 34.00 16.31 35.74
C THR A 327 32.96 15.27 36.14
N ASP A 328 33.47 14.16 36.66
CA ASP A 328 32.73 13.19 37.45
C ASP A 328 32.72 13.71 38.90
N GLU A 329 31.56 13.89 39.52
CA GLU A 329 31.44 13.90 40.98
C GLU A 329 30.21 13.10 41.43
N ASN A 330 30.54 11.94 41.99
CA ASN A 330 29.77 11.10 42.88
C ASN A 330 29.81 11.73 44.29
N THR A 331 28.68 11.83 45.01
CA THR A 331 28.59 11.62 46.48
C THR A 331 27.14 11.64 46.98
N THR A 332 26.84 10.60 47.74
CA THR A 332 25.65 10.24 48.52
C THR A 332 25.61 10.97 49.88
N ALA A 333 24.42 10.97 50.51
CA ALA A 333 24.12 11.25 51.92
C ALA A 333 23.79 12.74 52.23
N GLN A 334 22.91 13.10 53.15
CA GLN A 334 22.35 12.38 54.30
C GLN A 334 21.10 13.11 54.81
N ASN A 335 20.16 12.35 55.37
CA ASN A 335 19.13 12.84 56.29
C ASN A 335 19.79 13.56 57.49
N ASP A 336 19.15 14.61 57.99
CA ASP A 336 18.94 14.86 59.42
C ASP A 336 18.17 16.18 59.61
N GLU A 337 16.91 16.07 60.02
CA GLU A 337 16.12 17.16 60.60
C GLU A 337 15.58 16.64 61.94
N PRO A 338 16.04 17.16 63.09
CA PRO A 338 15.46 16.81 64.38
C PRO A 338 14.45 17.87 64.85
N GLU A 339 13.40 17.35 65.47
CA GLU A 339 12.47 18.05 66.36
C GLU A 339 13.20 18.97 67.36
N LYS A 340 12.71 20.21 67.49
CA LYS A 340 12.09 20.71 68.74
C LYS A 340 11.40 22.05 68.54
#